data_AF-X1BM06-F1
#
_entry.id   AF-X1BM06-F1
#
_cell.length_a   1.000
_cell.length_b   1.000
_cell.length_c   1.000
_cell.angle_alpha   90.00
_cell.angle_beta   90.00
_cell.angle_gamma   90.00
#
_symmetry.space_group_name_H-M   'P 1'
#
loop_
_entity.id
_entity.type
_entity.pdbx_description
1 polymer ?
#
loop_
_entity_poly.entity_id
_entity_poly.type
_entity_poly.pdbx_seq_one_letter_code
_entity_poly.pdbx_strand_id
1 'polypeptide(L)'
;NFTGLLNTAGVLAQVWNTDILTTTRQAITTLMVTGRSIATAWVMHPSDWETIDLLQDNDGRYYYGGPLRPGPRTLWGLPVVQNQQMAQGSALLGNWRKAVVWDRERSNISVSDSHEDFFIRNMVAILAEMRAAFGVIRPSGFILVDLLAGS
;
A
#
# COMPACT_ATOMS: atom_id res chain seq x y z
N ASN A 1 -14.22 -9.65 7.15
CA ASN A 1 -13.19 -9.09 6.22
C ASN A 1 -13.76 -7.88 5.51
N PHE A 2 -13.04 -6.76 5.53
CA PHE A 2 -13.41 -5.59 4.73
C PHE A 2 -13.04 -5.80 3.26
N THR A 3 -13.80 -5.21 2.33
CA THR A 3 -13.43 -5.17 0.92
C THR A 3 -12.23 -4.24 0.76
N GLY A 4 -11.04 -4.80 0.52
CA GLY A 4 -9.81 -4.03 0.34
C GLY A 4 -9.77 -3.26 -0.99
N LEU A 5 -8.80 -2.34 -1.10
CA LEU A 5 -8.54 -1.57 -2.32
C LEU A 5 -8.28 -2.46 -3.53
N LEU A 6 -7.53 -3.56 -3.36
CA LEU A 6 -7.21 -4.50 -4.44
C LEU A 6 -8.45 -5.23 -4.99
N ASN A 7 -9.52 -5.35 -4.19
CA ASN A 7 -10.76 -6.02 -4.57
C ASN A 7 -11.88 -5.03 -4.92
N THR A 8 -11.59 -3.73 -5.00
CA THR A 8 -12.57 -2.69 -5.33
C THR A 8 -12.64 -2.50 -6.85
N ALA A 9 -13.82 -2.67 -7.44
CA ALA A 9 -14.02 -2.44 -8.87
C ALA A 9 -13.79 -0.97 -9.26
N GLY A 10 -13.15 -0.74 -10.41
CA GLY A 10 -12.88 0.60 -10.94
C GLY A 10 -11.56 1.22 -10.49
N VAL A 11 -10.72 0.47 -9.77
CA VAL A 11 -9.29 0.79 -9.63
C VAL A 11 -8.62 0.62 -10.99
N LEU A 12 -7.79 1.58 -11.37
CA LEU A 12 -7.08 1.55 -12.65
C LEU A 12 -5.92 0.54 -12.59
N ALA A 13 -5.50 0.04 -13.74
CA ALA A 13 -4.30 -0.78 -13.85
C ALA A 13 -3.29 -0.10 -14.77
N GLN A 14 -2.02 -0.07 -14.37
CA GLN A 14 -0.88 0.28 -15.21
C GLN A 14 -0.14 -1.01 -15.54
N VAL A 15 -0.14 -1.36 -16.82
CA VAL A 15 0.64 -2.47 -17.36
C VAL A 15 2.11 -2.08 -17.36
N TRP A 16 2.96 -3.09 -17.10
CA TRP A 16 4.41 -2.97 -17.22
C TRP A 16 4.81 -2.39 -18.58
N ASN A 17 5.78 -1.48 -18.54
CA ASN A 17 6.50 -0.94 -19.69
C ASN A 17 8.00 -1.15 -19.48
N THR A 18 8.84 -0.83 -20.47
CA THR A 18 10.28 -1.13 -20.57
C THR A 18 11.03 -1.24 -19.25
N ASP A 19 10.84 -0.30 -18.32
CA ASP A 19 11.54 -0.22 -17.04
C ASP A 19 10.58 0.13 -15.89
N ILE A 20 11.02 -0.16 -14.65
CA ILE A 20 10.27 0.20 -13.43
C ILE A 20 10.02 1.71 -13.38
N LEU A 21 11.02 2.52 -13.74
CA LEU A 21 10.95 3.98 -13.68
C LEU A 21 9.97 4.52 -14.73
N THR A 22 9.97 3.99 -15.95
CA THR A 22 9.05 4.43 -17.01
C THR A 22 7.62 4.03 -16.67
N THR A 23 7.42 2.81 -16.19
CA THR A 23 6.12 2.28 -15.75
C THR A 23 5.53 3.10 -14.60
N THR A 24 6.31 3.36 -13.56
CA THR A 24 5.85 4.15 -12.39
C THR A 24 5.56 5.61 -12.77
N ARG A 25 6.33 6.20 -13.70
CA ARG A 25 6.06 7.54 -14.20
C ARG A 25 4.78 7.61 -15.02
N GLN A 26 4.53 6.59 -15.85
CA GLN A 26 3.30 6.46 -16.63
C GLN A 26 2.09 6.28 -15.73
N ALA A 27 2.18 5.50 -14.66
CA ALA A 27 1.10 5.35 -13.69
C ALA A 27 0.62 6.69 -13.12
N ILE A 28 1.53 7.60 -12.80
CA ILE A 28 1.20 8.96 -12.33
C ILE A 28 0.42 9.72 -13.40
N THR A 29 0.87 9.67 -14.66
CA THR A 29 0.20 10.33 -15.78
C THR A 29 -1.19 9.72 -16.02
N THR A 30 -1.31 8.39 -16.02
CA THR A 30 -2.58 7.67 -16.17
C THR A 30 -3.55 8.06 -15.06
N LEU A 31 -3.08 8.20 -13.83
CA LEU A 31 -3.93 8.65 -12.73
C LEU A 31 -4.42 10.11 -12.91
N MET A 32 -3.56 10.99 -13.43
CA MET A 32 -3.94 12.38 -13.71
C MET A 32 -4.92 12.51 -14.88
N VAL A 33 -4.71 11.76 -15.96
CA VAL A 33 -5.51 11.86 -17.19
C VAL A 33 -6.81 11.06 -17.05
N THR A 34 -6.71 9.78 -16.73
CA THR A 34 -7.86 8.85 -16.66
C THR A 34 -8.55 8.94 -15.31
N GLY A 35 -7.78 8.92 -14.22
CA GLY A 35 -8.30 9.00 -12.86
C GLY A 35 -8.75 10.40 -12.44
N ARG A 36 -8.31 11.45 -13.16
CA ARG A 36 -8.54 12.87 -12.86
C ARG A 36 -8.34 13.17 -11.37
N SER A 37 -7.27 12.62 -10.80
CA SER A 37 -6.93 12.71 -9.39
C SER A 37 -5.41 12.89 -9.24
N ILE A 38 -5.01 13.61 -8.20
CA ILE A 38 -3.60 13.83 -7.88
C ILE A 38 -3.18 12.76 -6.87
N ALA A 39 -2.13 12.01 -7.20
CA ALA A 39 -1.55 11.02 -6.31
C ALA A 39 -0.97 11.67 -5.04
N THR A 40 -0.99 10.94 -3.94
CA THR A 40 -0.49 11.42 -2.64
C THR A 40 0.65 10.59 -2.09
N ALA A 41 0.62 9.26 -2.27
CA ALA A 41 1.70 8.38 -1.86
C ALA A 41 1.66 7.07 -2.65
N TRP A 42 2.79 6.38 -2.66
CA TRP A 42 2.94 5.01 -3.12
C TRP A 42 2.85 4.03 -1.95
N VAL A 43 2.32 2.84 -2.20
CA VAL A 43 2.42 1.68 -1.31
C VAL A 43 3.01 0.52 -2.08
N MET A 44 4.07 -0.09 -1.57
CA MET A 44 4.77 -1.20 -2.23
C MET A 44 5.38 -2.17 -1.23
N HIS A 45 5.75 -3.36 -1.69
CA HIS A 45 6.45 -4.33 -0.87
C HIS A 45 7.91 -3.86 -0.60
N PRO A 46 8.49 -4.10 0.59
CA PRO A 46 9.87 -3.71 0.89
C PRO A 46 10.91 -4.23 -0.11
N SER A 47 10.74 -5.44 -0.65
CA SER A 47 11.65 -6.00 -1.67
C SER A 47 11.58 -5.26 -3.00
N ASP A 48 10.41 -4.75 -3.38
CA ASP A 48 10.25 -3.98 -4.62
C ASP A 48 10.81 -2.57 -4.45
N TRP A 49 10.80 -2.04 -3.22
CA TRP A 49 11.51 -0.81 -2.92
C TRP A 49 13.03 -1.00 -2.95
N GLU A 50 13.52 -2.14 -2.46
CA GLU A 50 14.95 -2.48 -2.55
C GLU A 50 15.45 -2.51 -4.00
N THR A 51 14.68 -3.09 -4.93
CA THR A 51 15.07 -3.08 -6.35
C THR A 51 15.16 -1.66 -6.89
N ILE A 52 14.27 -0.75 -6.47
CA ILE A 52 14.30 0.67 -6.85
C ILE A 52 15.51 1.39 -6.24
N ASP A 53 15.81 1.15 -4.95
CA ASP A 53 16.98 1.74 -4.27
C ASP A 53 18.30 1.31 -4.94
N LEU A 54 18.35 0.06 -5.42
CA LEU A 54 19.53 -0.51 -6.08
C LEU A 54 19.63 -0.20 -7.58
N LEU A 55 18.70 0.56 -8.16
CA LEU A 55 18.77 0.95 -9.58
C LEU A 55 20.03 1.79 -9.86
N GLN A 56 20.74 1.39 -10.91
CA GLN A 56 21.96 2.04 -11.39
C GLN A 56 21.80 2.48 -12.84
N ASP A 57 22.49 3.57 -13.19
CA ASP A 57 22.70 3.96 -14.58
C ASP A 57 23.74 3.07 -15.27
N ASN A 58 23.89 3.18 -16.59
CA ASN A 58 24.87 2.43 -17.38
C ASN A 58 26.33 2.64 -16.93
N ASP A 59 26.60 3.74 -16.22
CA ASP A 59 27.91 4.06 -15.63
C ASP A 59 28.08 3.51 -14.19
N GLY A 60 27.15 2.69 -13.68
CA GLY A 60 27.20 2.09 -12.34
C GLY A 60 26.88 3.06 -11.19
N ARG A 61 26.22 4.19 -11.50
CA ARG A 61 25.84 5.21 -10.50
C ARG A 61 24.41 4.97 -10.02
N TYR A 62 24.20 4.95 -8.70
CA TYR A 62 22.88 4.77 -8.09
C TYR A 62 21.98 6.01 -8.28
N TYR A 63 20.70 5.78 -8.62
CA TYR A 63 19.71 6.87 -8.76
C TYR A 63 19.23 7.44 -7.41
N TYR A 64 19.05 6.59 -6.39
CA TYR A 64 18.43 6.97 -5.10
C TYR A 64 19.43 7.18 -3.95
N GLY A 65 20.72 7.33 -4.29
CA GLY A 65 21.79 7.38 -3.33
C GLY A 65 22.35 5.98 -3.08
N GLY A 66 23.68 5.88 -3.12
CA GLY A 66 24.37 4.62 -2.89
C GLY A 66 24.31 4.17 -1.42
N PRO A 67 24.95 3.03 -1.08
CA PRO A 67 24.88 2.41 0.24
C PRO A 67 25.36 3.31 1.40
N LEU A 68 26.18 4.32 1.10
CA LEU A 68 26.74 5.23 2.10
C LEU A 68 25.78 6.35 2.52
N ARG A 69 24.78 6.69 1.69
CA ARG A 69 23.83 7.75 2.01
C ARG A 69 22.44 7.39 1.48
N PRO A 70 21.53 6.92 2.35
CA PRO A 70 20.16 6.66 1.94
C PRO A 70 19.52 7.98 1.47
N GLY A 71 18.94 7.96 0.27
CA GLY A 71 18.19 9.07 -0.27
C GLY A 71 16.83 9.27 0.42
N PRO A 72 16.10 10.33 0.07
CA PRO A 72 14.71 10.50 0.47
C PRO A 72 13.87 9.31 -0.03
N ARG A 73 12.99 8.77 0.82
CA ARG A 73 12.05 7.69 0.46
C ARG A 73 10.88 8.23 -0.37
N THR A 74 11.19 8.82 -1.50
CA THR A 74 10.24 9.40 -2.43
C THR A 74 10.48 8.85 -3.83
N LEU A 75 9.40 8.56 -4.56
CA LEU A 75 9.43 8.13 -5.95
C LEU A 75 8.68 9.17 -6.77
N TRP A 76 9.34 9.80 -7.74
CA TRP A 76 8.79 10.89 -8.55
C TRP A 76 8.21 12.05 -7.71
N GLY A 77 8.83 12.34 -6.55
CA GLY A 77 8.39 13.40 -5.63
C GLY A 77 7.22 13.01 -4.72
N LEU A 78 6.74 11.76 -4.77
CA LEU A 78 5.69 11.24 -3.90
C LEU A 78 6.30 10.34 -2.82
N PRO A 79 5.86 10.42 -1.55
CA PRO A 79 6.35 9.54 -0.49
C PRO A 79 5.99 8.08 -0.77
N VAL A 80 6.89 7.18 -0.36
CA VAL A 80 6.72 5.73 -0.49
C VAL A 80 6.53 5.09 0.87
N VAL A 81 5.42 4.36 1.02
CA VAL A 81 5.09 3.58 2.21
C VAL A 81 5.33 2.10 1.91
N GLN A 82 6.17 1.46 2.72
CA GLN A 82 6.50 0.05 2.57
C GLN A 82 5.53 -0.79 3.40
N ASN A 83 4.91 -1.80 2.78
CA ASN A 83 4.00 -2.72 3.46
C ASN A 83 4.22 -4.17 3.00
N GLN A 84 4.47 -5.07 3.95
CA GLN A 84 4.65 -6.51 3.69
C GLN A 84 3.38 -7.23 3.22
N GLN A 85 2.20 -6.62 3.43
CA GLN A 85 0.94 -7.19 2.96
C GLN A 85 0.68 -6.97 1.47
N MET A 86 1.43 -6.10 0.80
CA MET A 86 1.38 -5.99 -0.66
C MET A 86 2.07 -7.19 -1.30
N ALA A 87 1.48 -7.72 -2.36
CA ALA A 87 2.12 -8.77 -3.15
C ALA A 87 3.37 -8.20 -3.83
N GLN A 88 4.46 -8.98 -3.80
CA GLN A 88 5.69 -8.65 -4.51
C GLN A 88 5.42 -8.49 -6.01
N GLY A 89 6.10 -7.54 -6.65
CA GLY A 89 5.91 -7.21 -8.05
C GLY A 89 4.70 -6.31 -8.32
N SER A 90 4.00 -5.84 -7.28
CA SER A 90 2.87 -4.93 -7.44
C SER A 90 3.01 -3.70 -6.54
N ALA A 91 2.71 -2.53 -7.10
CA ALA A 91 2.63 -1.28 -6.36
C ALA A 91 1.26 -0.65 -6.49
N LEU A 92 0.85 0.06 -5.45
CA LEU A 92 -0.38 0.82 -5.42
C LEU A 92 -0.06 2.30 -5.33
N LEU A 93 -0.49 3.06 -6.33
CA LEU A 93 -0.45 4.50 -6.32
C LEU A 93 -1.86 5.03 -6.16
N GLY A 94 -2.05 6.03 -5.31
CA GLY A 94 -3.36 6.63 -5.22
C GLY A 94 -3.45 7.93 -4.44
N ASN A 95 -4.65 8.47 -4.51
CA ASN A 95 -5.07 9.55 -3.65
C ASN A 95 -5.68 8.97 -2.37
N TRP A 96 -4.85 8.80 -1.34
CA TRP A 96 -5.24 8.23 -0.05
C TRP A 96 -6.30 9.04 0.68
N ARG A 97 -6.50 10.32 0.32
CA ARG A 97 -7.61 11.15 0.82
C ARG A 97 -8.99 10.69 0.30
N LYS A 98 -9.02 9.75 -0.65
CA LYS A 98 -10.25 9.15 -1.20
C LYS A 98 -10.54 7.74 -0.68
N ALA A 99 -9.65 7.21 0.16
CA ALA A 99 -9.91 6.02 0.97
C ALA A 99 -10.26 6.49 2.38
N VAL A 100 -11.38 6.02 2.92
CA VAL A 100 -11.87 6.42 4.24
C VAL A 100 -12.16 5.18 5.07
N VAL A 101 -11.69 5.20 6.31
CA VAL A 101 -12.10 4.26 7.35
C VAL A 101 -13.15 4.97 8.21
N TRP A 102 -14.38 4.47 8.18
CA TRP A 102 -15.43 4.90 9.08
C TRP A 102 -15.40 4.03 10.32
N ASP A 103 -15.05 4.64 11.45
CA ASP A 103 -15.12 3.99 12.73
C ASP A 103 -16.54 4.05 13.29
N ARG A 104 -17.11 2.89 13.65
CA ARG A 104 -18.40 2.78 14.33
C ARG A 104 -18.24 2.51 15.82
N GLU A 105 -17.19 1.79 16.20
CA GLU A 105 -16.86 1.48 17.58
C GLU A 105 -15.34 1.41 17.71
N ARG A 106 -14.80 2.34 18.52
CA ARG A 106 -13.37 2.42 18.82
C ARG A 106 -12.89 1.11 19.43
N SER A 107 -11.59 0.86 19.30
CA SER A 107 -10.99 -0.33 19.91
C SER A 107 -11.27 -0.36 21.41
N ASN A 108 -11.90 -1.45 21.87
CA ASN A 108 -12.21 -1.70 23.27
C ASN A 108 -11.61 -3.03 23.70
N ILE A 109 -11.20 -3.10 24.96
CA ILE A 109 -10.64 -4.30 25.59
C ILE A 109 -11.61 -4.73 26.69
N SER A 110 -12.15 -5.93 26.58
CA SER A 110 -12.95 -6.56 27.62
C SER A 110 -12.17 -7.72 28.23
N VAL A 111 -12.35 -7.91 29.53
CA VAL A 111 -11.69 -8.96 30.31
C VAL A 111 -12.77 -9.78 31.00
N SER A 112 -12.71 -11.10 30.86
CA SER A 112 -13.65 -12.02 31.51
C SER A 112 -12.93 -13.26 32.04
N ASP A 113 -13.20 -13.60 33.29
CA ASP A 113 -12.79 -14.82 33.97
C ASP A 113 -13.86 -15.92 33.91
N SER A 114 -15.08 -15.59 33.45
CA SER A 114 -16.25 -16.47 33.37
C SER A 114 -16.47 -17.04 31.96
N HIS A 115 -15.49 -16.94 31.08
CA HIS A 115 -15.58 -17.52 29.74
C HIS A 115 -15.35 -19.03 29.79
N GLU A 116 -16.40 -19.80 29.47
CA GLU A 116 -16.37 -21.27 29.40
C GLU A 116 -15.81 -21.93 30.68
N ASP A 117 -14.71 -22.68 30.59
CA ASP A 117 -14.07 -23.36 31.72
C ASP A 117 -12.84 -22.63 32.27
N PHE A 118 -12.62 -21.39 31.81
CA PHE A 118 -11.43 -20.61 32.16
C PHE A 118 -11.36 -20.32 33.65
N PHE A 119 -12.51 -20.16 34.31
CA PHE A 119 -12.56 -20.01 35.77
C PHE A 119 -11.99 -21.23 36.52
N ILE A 120 -12.34 -22.44 36.09
CA ILE A 120 -11.89 -23.69 36.73
C ILE A 120 -10.40 -23.93 36.44
N ARG A 121 -9.92 -23.48 35.27
CA ARG A 121 -8.51 -23.61 34.85
C ARG A 121 -7.63 -22.43 35.29
N ASN A 122 -8.16 -21.48 36.06
CA ASN A 122 -7.46 -20.27 36.49
C ASN A 122 -6.88 -19.46 35.32
N MET A 123 -7.67 -19.31 34.24
CA MET A 123 -7.36 -18.53 33.05
C MET A 123 -8.27 -17.31 32.96
N VAL A 124 -7.81 -16.27 32.25
CA VAL A 124 -8.58 -15.04 31.99
C VAL A 124 -8.61 -14.80 30.49
N ALA A 125 -9.80 -14.59 29.94
CA ALA A 125 -9.98 -14.19 28.55
C ALA A 125 -9.84 -12.67 28.42
N ILE A 126 -9.00 -12.23 27.49
CA ILE A 126 -8.90 -10.83 27.09
C ILE A 126 -9.34 -10.74 25.63
N LEU A 127 -10.40 -9.98 25.38
CA LEU A 127 -10.95 -9.74 24.04
C LEU A 127 -10.73 -8.28 23.66
N ALA A 128 -10.00 -8.06 22.56
CA ALA A 128 -9.88 -6.75 21.94
C ALA A 128 -10.69 -6.72 20.64
N GLU A 129 -11.68 -5.81 20.57
CA GLU A 129 -12.56 -5.67 19.42
C GLU A 129 -12.61 -4.23 18.90
N MET A 130 -12.91 -4.06 17.61
CA MET A 130 -13.14 -2.78 16.95
C MET A 130 -14.15 -3.00 15.82
N ARG A 131 -15.05 -2.04 15.59
CA ARG A 131 -15.98 -2.10 14.46
C ARG A 131 -15.79 -0.89 13.57
N ALA A 132 -15.23 -1.13 12.39
CA ALA A 132 -15.06 -0.11 11.36
C ALA A 132 -15.69 -0.58 10.04
N ALA A 133 -15.77 0.34 9.09
CA ALA A 133 -16.02 0.05 7.68
C ALA A 133 -14.96 0.78 6.84
N PHE A 134 -14.47 0.12 5.81
CA PHE A 134 -13.57 0.73 4.83
C PHE A 134 -14.33 1.01 3.55
N GLY A 135 -14.09 2.15 2.93
CA GLY A 135 -14.57 2.35 1.57
C GLY A 135 -13.84 3.43 0.80
N VAL A 136 -14.06 3.33 -0.51
CA VAL A 136 -13.32 4.06 -1.53
C VAL A 136 -14.29 4.99 -2.22
N ILE A 137 -14.19 6.28 -1.93
CA ILE A 137 -15.10 7.31 -2.46
C ILE A 137 -14.95 7.42 -3.98
N ARG A 138 -13.72 7.20 -4.48
CA ARG A 138 -13.42 7.28 -5.90
C ARG A 138 -12.40 6.20 -6.29
N PRO A 139 -12.86 5.04 -6.78
CA PRO A 139 -11.97 3.95 -7.18
C PRO A 139 -10.96 4.35 -8.27
N SER A 140 -11.38 5.19 -9.22
CA SER A 140 -10.49 5.72 -10.28
C SER A 140 -9.38 6.64 -9.78
N GLY A 141 -9.39 7.00 -8.50
CA GLY A 141 -8.29 7.71 -7.82
C GLY A 141 -7.15 6.80 -7.36
N PHE A 142 -7.20 5.50 -7.66
CA PHE A 142 -6.19 4.51 -7.36
C PHE A 142 -5.77 3.77 -8.63
N ILE A 143 -4.49 3.40 -8.71
CA ILE A 143 -3.92 2.63 -9.79
C ILE A 143 -3.00 1.55 -9.24
N LEU A 144 -3.27 0.30 -9.63
CA LEU A 144 -2.40 -0.84 -9.42
C LEU A 144 -1.38 -0.87 -10.53
N VAL A 145 -0.11 -0.96 -10.17
CA VAL A 145 1.02 -0.94 -11.10
C VAL A 145 1.71 -2.28 -11.01
N ASP A 146 1.85 -2.95 -12.16
CA ASP A 146 2.71 -4.12 -12.26
C ASP A 146 4.18 -3.64 -12.35
N LEU A 147 5.03 -4.17 -11.47
CA LEU A 147 6.46 -3.88 -11.39
C LEU A 147 7.33 -5.01 -11.96
N LEU A 148 6.72 -6.10 -12.44
CA LEU A 148 7.43 -7.19 -13.08
C LEU A 148 7.13 -7.20 -14.58
N ALA A 149 8.15 -7.56 -15.36
CA ALA A 149 7.98 -7.77 -16.79
C ALA A 149 7.14 -9.03 -17.05
N GLY A 150 5.83 -8.83 -17.19
CA GLY A 150 4.88 -9.86 -17.62
C GLY A 150 4.25 -10.64 -16.47
N SER A 151 3.06 -10.20 -16.05
CA SER A 151 2.01 -11.07 -15.52
C SER A 151 0.77 -11.03 -16.41
#